data_AF-A0A7S2HR03-F1
#
_entry.id   AF-A0A7S2HR03-F1
#
_cell.length_a   1.000
_cell.length_b   1.000
_cell.length_c   1.000
_cell.angle_alpha   90.00
_cell.angle_beta   90.00
_cell.angle_gamma   90.00
#
_symmetry.space_group_name_H-M   'P 1'
#
loop_
_entity.id
_entity.type
_entity.pdbx_description
1 polymer ?
#
loop_
_entity_poly.entity_id
_entity_poly.type
_entity_poly.pdbx_seq_one_letter_code
_entity_poly.pdbx_strand_id
1 'polypeptide(L)'
;KEAAEAAKKAASAAVANFSSGRGRDGGSGNSEFTAEQLTTQVKVLKSRLACPVCNDRDKKCILLRCRHMFCHQCVDKNIKNRSRKCPACGQRFDMKDVGDVWL
;
A
#
# COMPACT_ATOMS: atom_id res chain seq x y z
N LYS A 1 -13.58 35.66 10.01
CA LYS A 1 -12.92 34.36 10.28
C LYS A 1 -14.01 33.31 10.32
N GLU A 2 -14.51 32.89 9.15
CA GLU A 2 -15.66 31.98 9.05
C GLU A 2 -15.71 31.28 7.67
N ALA A 3 -14.62 31.32 6.90
CA ALA A 3 -14.55 30.79 5.53
C ALA A 3 -13.51 29.67 5.37
N ALA A 4 -12.95 29.13 6.46
CA ALA A 4 -11.87 28.14 6.41
C ALA A 4 -12.19 26.79 7.09
N GLU A 5 -13.42 26.59 7.57
CA GLU A 5 -13.81 25.39 8.32
C GLU A 5 -15.03 24.67 7.70
N ALA A 6 -15.08 24.57 6.37
CA ALA A 6 -16.12 23.80 5.67
C ALA A 6 -15.55 22.64 4.82
N ALA A 7 -14.22 22.47 4.76
CA ALA A 7 -13.56 21.53 3.86
C ALA A 7 -13.13 20.19 4.49
N LYS A 8 -13.48 19.91 5.75
CA LYS A 8 -13.01 18.70 6.48
C LYS A 8 -14.06 17.60 6.70
N LYS A 9 -15.29 17.74 6.22
CA LYS A 9 -16.37 16.76 6.44
C LYS A 9 -16.80 16.07 5.14
N ALA A 10 -15.87 15.41 4.45
CA ALA A 10 -16.17 14.63 3.23
C ALA A 10 -15.35 13.33 3.07
N ALA A 11 -14.68 12.84 4.11
CA ALA A 11 -13.74 11.70 3.99
C ALA A 11 -14.05 10.49 4.91
N SER A 12 -15.14 10.47 5.67
CA SER A 12 -15.44 9.38 6.62
C SER A 12 -16.74 8.60 6.38
N ALA A 13 -17.42 8.79 5.25
CA ALA A 13 -18.70 8.13 4.97
C ALA A 13 -18.62 6.88 4.07
N ALA A 14 -17.43 6.38 3.72
CA ALA A 14 -17.29 5.27 2.76
C ALA A 14 -16.82 3.93 3.37
N VAL A 15 -16.57 3.85 4.69
CA VAL A 15 -15.99 2.64 5.32
C VAL A 15 -16.97 1.84 6.20
N ALA A 16 -18.27 2.09 6.10
CA ALA A 16 -19.27 1.53 7.01
C ALA A 16 -20.35 0.66 6.36
N ASN A 17 -20.05 -0.10 5.29
CA ASN A 17 -20.95 -1.14 4.80
C ASN A 17 -20.18 -2.43 4.47
N PHE A 18 -19.66 -3.08 5.51
CA PHE A 18 -19.37 -4.51 5.48
C PHE A 18 -20.33 -5.19 6.47
N SER A 19 -21.54 -5.45 6.01
CA SER A 19 -22.50 -6.34 6.66
C SER A 19 -23.08 -7.29 5.62
N SER A 20 -22.39 -8.42 5.49
CA SER A 20 -22.97 -9.77 5.42
C SER A 20 -24.32 -9.91 4.70
N GLY A 21 -24.30 -9.92 3.37
CA GLY A 21 -25.38 -10.45 2.53
C GLY A 21 -24.99 -11.81 1.95
N ARG A 22 -25.69 -12.88 2.37
CA ARG A 22 -25.67 -14.17 1.66
C ARG A 22 -26.38 -13.98 0.32
N GLY A 23 -25.69 -14.28 -0.78
CA GLY A 23 -26.27 -14.34 -2.12
C GLY A 23 -25.41 -15.24 -3.01
N ARG A 24 -25.95 -16.42 -3.32
CA ARG A 24 -25.42 -17.32 -4.34
C ARG A 24 -26.07 -16.92 -5.66
N ASP A 25 -25.34 -16.24 -6.52
CA ASP A 25 -25.72 -16.11 -7.93
C ASP A 25 -24.50 -16.38 -8.79
N GLY A 26 -24.47 -17.60 -9.32
CA GLY A 26 -23.67 -17.93 -10.49
C GLY A 26 -24.30 -17.20 -11.67
N GLY A 27 -23.72 -16.06 -12.03
CA GLY A 27 -24.06 -15.31 -13.22
C GLY A 27 -22.77 -15.02 -13.99
N SER A 28 -22.60 -15.69 -15.12
CA SER A 28 -21.53 -15.46 -16.09
C SER A 28 -21.76 -14.10 -16.76
N GLY A 29 -21.49 -13.02 -16.04
CA GLY A 29 -21.55 -11.66 -16.55
C GLY A 29 -20.19 -11.26 -17.10
N ASN A 30 -20.11 -10.99 -18.40
CA ASN A 30 -19.04 -10.15 -18.92
C ASN A 30 -19.17 -8.81 -18.19
N SER A 31 -18.33 -8.58 -17.18
CA SER A 31 -18.31 -7.33 -16.43
C SER A 31 -17.77 -6.26 -17.36
N GLU A 32 -18.67 -5.51 -18.00
CA GLU A 32 -18.31 -4.40 -18.87
C GLU A 32 -17.77 -3.26 -17.99
N PHE A 33 -16.47 -3.35 -17.73
CA PHE A 33 -15.74 -2.39 -16.93
C PHE A 33 -15.39 -1.19 -17.81
N THR A 34 -15.76 0.02 -17.42
CA THR A 34 -15.46 1.20 -18.23
C THR A 34 -13.95 1.43 -18.30
N ALA A 35 -13.47 2.06 -19.38
CA ALA A 35 -12.05 2.37 -19.54
C ALA A 35 -11.50 3.18 -18.35
N GLU A 36 -12.27 4.10 -17.81
CA GLU A 36 -11.91 4.88 -16.63
C GLU A 36 -11.79 4.02 -15.37
N GLN A 37 -12.72 3.09 -15.16
CA GLN A 37 -12.64 2.16 -14.05
C GLN A 37 -11.38 1.28 -14.19
N LEU A 38 -11.06 0.79 -15.40
CA LEU A 38 -9.88 -0.05 -15.65
C LEU A 38 -8.58 0.72 -15.36
N THR A 39 -8.48 1.98 -15.82
CA THR A 39 -7.31 2.81 -15.53
C THR A 39 -7.17 3.07 -14.03
N THR A 40 -8.28 3.23 -13.31
CA THR A 40 -8.29 3.39 -11.85
C THR A 40 -7.78 2.13 -11.16
N GLN A 41 -8.24 0.95 -11.57
CA GLN A 41 -7.74 -0.32 -11.04
C GLN A 41 -6.24 -0.49 -11.29
N VAL A 42 -5.77 -0.22 -12.52
CA VAL A 42 -4.34 -0.29 -12.86
C VAL A 42 -3.53 0.65 -11.97
N LYS A 43 -4.00 1.88 -11.72
CA LYS A 43 -3.34 2.84 -10.82
C LYS A 43 -3.27 2.31 -9.38
N VAL A 44 -4.36 1.76 -8.85
CA VAL A 44 -4.41 1.18 -7.49
C VAL A 44 -3.48 -0.04 -7.37
N LEU A 45 -3.46 -0.91 -8.38
CA LEU A 45 -2.58 -2.07 -8.38
C LEU A 45 -1.10 -1.65 -8.44
N LYS A 46 -0.76 -0.67 -9.28
CA LYS A 46 0.60 -0.10 -9.34
C LYS A 46 1.02 0.53 -8.02
N SER A 47 0.14 1.30 -7.36
CA SER A 47 0.47 1.91 -6.07
C SER A 47 0.69 0.87 -4.97
N ARG A 48 -0.01 -0.27 -5.03
CA ARG A 48 0.21 -1.42 -4.15
C ARG A 48 1.53 -2.14 -4.39
N LEU A 49 2.21 -1.97 -5.52
CA LEU A 49 3.55 -2.52 -5.78
C LEU A 49 4.67 -1.52 -5.44
N ALA A 50 4.37 -0.23 -5.47
CA ALA A 50 5.31 0.83 -5.12
C ALA A 50 5.77 0.79 -3.65
N CYS A 51 7.00 1.22 -3.40
CA CYS A 51 7.61 1.29 -2.08
C CYS A 51 6.95 2.42 -1.27
N PRO A 52 6.41 2.14 -0.06
CA PRO A 52 5.66 3.13 0.71
C PRO A 52 6.51 4.29 1.27
N VAL A 53 7.84 4.18 1.21
CA VAL A 53 8.77 5.21 1.71
C VAL A 53 9.04 6.28 0.66
N CYS A 54 9.17 5.88 -0.61
CA CYS A 54 9.50 6.81 -1.69
C CYS A 54 8.39 7.01 -2.72
N ASN A 55 7.37 6.14 -2.73
CA ASN A 55 6.23 6.16 -3.64
C ASN A 55 6.61 6.23 -5.13
N ASP A 56 7.80 5.73 -5.46
CA ASP A 56 8.43 5.88 -6.78
C ASP A 56 8.89 4.52 -7.30
N ARG A 57 9.76 3.83 -6.54
CA ARG A 57 10.30 2.52 -6.91
C ARG A 57 9.44 1.37 -6.41
N ASP A 58 9.48 0.25 -7.12
CA ASP A 58 8.80 -0.98 -6.70
C ASP A 58 9.42 -1.61 -5.45
N LYS A 59 8.61 -2.41 -4.77
CA LYS A 59 9.07 -3.31 -3.70
C LYS A 59 9.97 -4.40 -4.29
N LYS A 60 11.19 -4.50 -3.76
CA LYS A 60 12.19 -5.51 -4.16
C LYS A 60 12.84 -6.22 -2.98
N CYS A 61 12.61 -5.75 -1.76
CA CYS A 61 13.16 -6.35 -0.55
C CYS A 61 12.11 -6.48 0.54
N ILE A 62 12.31 -7.45 1.42
CA ILE A 62 11.48 -7.74 2.60
C ILE A 62 12.34 -7.77 3.85
N LEU A 63 11.85 -7.16 4.92
CA LEU A 63 12.47 -7.26 6.25
C LEU A 63 11.95 -8.50 6.96
N LEU A 64 12.77 -9.55 7.09
CA LEU A 64 12.36 -10.87 7.59
C LEU A 64 11.76 -10.85 9.02
N ARG A 65 12.16 -9.87 9.85
CA ARG A 65 11.68 -9.72 11.23
C ARG A 65 10.22 -9.28 11.35
N CYS A 66 9.71 -8.50 10.39
CA CYS A 66 8.36 -7.93 10.45
C CYS A 66 7.57 -8.05 9.14
N ARG A 67 8.18 -8.62 8.10
CA ARG A 67 7.61 -8.91 6.77
C ARG A 67 7.08 -7.69 6.01
N HIS A 68 7.48 -6.48 6.39
CA HIS A 68 7.22 -5.28 5.59
C HIS A 68 8.19 -5.20 4.41
N MET A 69 7.68 -4.72 3.27
CA MET A 69 8.38 -4.73 1.98
C MET A 69 8.68 -3.30 1.50
N PHE A 70 9.86 -3.10 0.92
CA PHE A 70 10.36 -1.81 0.47
C PHE A 70 11.24 -1.95 -0.79
N CYS A 71 11.75 -0.84 -1.33
CA CYS A 71 12.83 -0.87 -2.32
C CYS A 71 14.20 -0.92 -1.64
N HIS A 72 15.20 -1.52 -2.29
CA HIS A 72 16.58 -1.60 -1.77
C HIS A 72 17.13 -0.26 -1.33
N GLN A 73 16.99 0.75 -2.19
CA GLN A 73 17.55 2.08 -1.93
C GLN A 73 17.04 2.71 -0.63
N CYS A 74 15.78 2.45 -0.25
CA CYS A 74 15.22 2.96 1.01
C CYS A 74 15.75 2.19 2.22
N VAL A 75 15.90 0.87 2.11
CA VAL A 75 16.47 0.04 3.20
C VAL A 75 17.96 0.33 3.39
N ASP A 76 18.71 0.44 2.30
CA ASP A 76 20.15 0.74 2.31
C ASP A 76 20.44 2.11 2.92
N LYS A 77 19.61 3.12 2.61
CA LYS A 77 19.70 4.44 3.27
C LYS A 77 19.53 4.33 4.79
N ASN A 78 18.58 3.54 5.26
CA ASN A 78 18.38 3.31 6.69
C ASN A 78 19.58 2.61 7.34
N ILE A 79 20.14 1.61 6.67
CA ILE A 79 21.33 0.90 7.14
C ILE A 79 22.54 1.85 7.21
N LYS A 80 22.77 2.65 6.16
CA LYS A 80 23.84 3.65 6.10
C LYS A 80 23.72 4.71 7.20
N ASN A 81 22.50 5.15 7.47
CA ASN A 81 22.19 6.12 8.53
C ASN A 81 22.20 5.50 9.95
N ARG A 82 22.56 4.22 10.10
CA ARG A 82 22.50 3.46 11.35
C ARG A 82 21.12 3.43 12.01
N SER A 83 20.07 3.75 11.26
CA SER A 83 18.66 3.70 11.69
C SER A 83 18.03 2.40 11.21
N ARG A 84 18.51 1.26 11.74
CA ARG A 84 18.03 -0.08 11.37
C ARG A 84 16.69 -0.42 12.03
N LYS A 85 15.70 0.43 11.80
CA LYS A 85 14.30 0.27 12.23
C LYS A 85 13.41 0.24 11.00
N CYS A 86 12.43 -0.66 10.98
CA CYS A 86 11.45 -0.75 9.92
C CYS A 86 10.70 0.59 9.75
N PRO A 87 10.65 1.19 8.55
CA PRO A 87 9.90 2.43 8.32
C PRO A 87 8.40 2.34 8.61
N ALA A 88 7.82 1.14 8.54
CA ALA A 88 6.37 0.94 8.74
C ALA A 88 5.98 0.69 10.19
N CYS A 89 6.79 -0.05 10.96
CA CYS A 89 6.42 -0.48 12.31
C CYS A 89 7.49 -0.23 13.38
N GLY A 90 8.64 0.35 13.03
CA GLY A 90 9.72 0.65 13.97
C GLY A 90 10.53 -0.55 14.48
N GLN A 91 10.15 -1.79 14.10
CA GLN A 91 10.86 -3.01 14.52
C GLN A 91 12.32 -2.98 14.08
N ARG A 92 13.23 -3.32 15.00
CA ARG A 92 14.67 -3.40 14.69
C ARG A 92 14.97 -4.58 13.76
N PHE A 93 15.91 -4.38 12.84
CA PHE A 93 16.40 -5.40 11.91
C PHE A 93 17.92 -5.25 11.71
N ASP A 94 18.57 -6.29 11.18
CA ASP A 94 19.98 -6.26 10.77
C ASP A 94 20.14 -6.52 9.27
N MET A 95 21.35 -6.35 8.72
CA MET A 95 21.66 -6.60 7.31
C MET A 95 21.33 -8.04 6.87
N LYS A 96 21.42 -9.00 7.79
CA LYS A 96 21.04 -10.40 7.55
C LYS A 96 19.54 -10.62 7.44
N ASP A 97 18.74 -9.67 7.93
CA ASP A 97 17.28 -9.74 7.90
C ASP A 97 16.69 -9.11 6.63
N VAL A 98 17.53 -8.64 5.69
CA VAL A 98 17.09 -8.09 4.42
C VAL A 98 17.13 -9.19 3.37
N GLY A 99 15.96 -9.60 2.89
CA GLY A 99 15.82 -10.57 1.81
C GLY A 99 15.32 -9.92 0.53
N ASP A 100 15.71 -10.48 -0.61
CA ASP A 100 15.20 -10.08 -1.94
C ASP A 100 13.82 -10.69 -2.19
N VAL A 101 12.98 -9.98 -2.94
CA VAL A 101 11.68 -10.47 -3.40
C VAL A 101 11.51 -10.17 -4.88
N TRP A 102 11.06 -11.19 -5.61
CA TRP A 102 10.73 -11.14 -7.04
C TRP A 102 9.21 -11.26 -7.16
N LEU A 103 8.54 -10.21 -7.66
CA LEU A 103 7.10 -10.12 -7.86
C LEU A 103 6.75 -10.10 -9.35
#